data_AF-A0A534UGJ3-F1
#
_entry.id   AF-A0A534UGJ3-F1
#
_cell.length_a   1.000
_cell.length_b   1.000
_cell.length_c   1.000
_cell.angle_alpha   90.00
_cell.angle_beta   90.00
_cell.angle_gamma   90.00
#
_symmetry.space_group_name_H-M   'P 1'
#
loop_
_entity.id
_entity.type
_entity.pdbx_description
1 polymer ?
#
loop_
_entity_poly.entity_id
_entity_poly.type
_entity_poly.pdbx_seq_one_letter_code
_entity_poly.pdbx_strand_id
1 'polypeptide(L)'
;MKLDHVGIEVLDLFTEELFYRTALGFSPRYRYVSRNSPGLRTVFLERDGVSLELLERPRGPDFLERRASAPDHLSFEVDDVDREFARLSALGFPRMMLKAPRDTGDGFREAEIRDPEGNVVELSTRIRPEPRYPIRAAIFDLDGTLLDTEDNYYEADRRVLAEHGILFSKEEKRRYIGGSSWDMMVDVQRRFELPVTPEELVVRKNTVYLELAREATALYPKMARLLELVRARGLPVAIASGSSPGVLRTLLEAVGLLPGIGVVVSAEEVPRGKPHPDVFEEAARRLGVPAHECVVIEDSRHGVEAAKRAFMRCIAVPYLTDQPLPDRFVMSDLLFDGGMESFDADAAFRWIEERLAG
;
A
#
# COMPACT_ATOMS: atom_id res chain seq x y z
N MET A 1 16.60 -13.29 -10.12
CA MET A 1 16.42 -14.18 -8.95
C MET A 1 15.48 -15.30 -9.36
N LYS A 2 15.71 -16.55 -8.96
CA LYS A 2 14.79 -17.67 -9.20
C LYS A 2 14.35 -18.21 -7.83
N LEU A 3 13.03 -18.31 -7.60
CA LEU A 3 12.51 -19.06 -6.46
C LEU A 3 12.67 -20.55 -6.76
N ASP A 4 13.45 -21.25 -5.94
CA ASP A 4 13.82 -22.65 -6.18
C ASP A 4 13.03 -23.61 -5.30
N HIS A 5 12.89 -23.29 -4.02
CA HIS A 5 12.14 -24.07 -3.04
C HIS A 5 11.58 -23.17 -1.92
N VAL A 6 10.65 -23.72 -1.16
CA VAL A 6 10.20 -23.17 0.14
C VAL A 6 10.79 -24.06 1.23
N GLY A 7 11.48 -23.47 2.22
CA GLY A 7 12.05 -24.21 3.34
C GLY A 7 11.20 -24.06 4.59
N ILE A 8 10.93 -25.17 5.27
CA ILE A 8 10.32 -25.20 6.61
C ILE A 8 11.24 -25.90 7.59
N GLU A 9 11.37 -25.33 8.79
CA GLU A 9 12.15 -25.96 9.85
C GLU A 9 11.28 -26.97 10.62
N VAL A 10 11.83 -28.17 10.84
CA VAL A 10 11.12 -29.29 11.47
C VAL A 10 11.94 -29.87 12.63
N LEU A 11 11.26 -30.41 13.65
CA LEU A 11 11.83 -31.00 14.87
C LEU A 11 12.01 -32.52 14.78
N ASP A 12 11.22 -33.16 13.92
CA ASP A 12 11.25 -34.57 13.60
C ASP A 12 11.10 -34.74 12.08
N LEU A 13 12.25 -34.68 11.40
CA LEU A 13 12.35 -34.76 9.95
C LEU A 13 11.67 -36.00 9.37
N PHE A 14 11.71 -37.12 10.11
CA PHE A 14 11.13 -38.36 9.64
C PHE A 14 9.60 -38.30 9.66
N THR A 15 9.03 -37.81 10.76
CA THR A 15 7.58 -37.69 10.93
C THR A 15 6.99 -36.72 9.92
N GLU A 16 7.63 -35.57 9.72
CA GLU A 16 7.19 -34.58 8.73
C GLU A 16 7.35 -35.10 7.30
N GLU A 17 8.50 -35.70 6.95
CA GLU A 17 8.67 -36.30 5.62
C GLU A 17 7.60 -37.36 5.34
N LEU A 18 7.30 -38.22 6.32
CA LEU A 18 6.25 -39.24 6.19
C LEU A 18 4.88 -38.60 5.93
N PHE A 19 4.55 -37.53 6.66
CA PHE A 19 3.32 -36.77 6.46
C PHE A 19 3.26 -36.18 5.05
N TYR A 20 4.21 -35.34 4.63
CA TYR A 20 4.16 -34.69 3.31
C TYR A 20 4.13 -35.69 2.15
N ARG A 21 4.80 -36.84 2.29
CA ARG A 21 4.78 -37.89 1.26
C ARG A 21 3.46 -38.64 1.20
N THR A 22 2.89 -38.98 2.36
CA THR A 22 1.70 -39.84 2.44
C THR A 22 0.40 -39.05 2.36
N ALA A 23 0.32 -37.96 3.12
CA ALA A 23 -0.81 -37.06 3.13
C ALA A 23 -0.83 -36.22 1.86
N LEU A 24 0.28 -35.59 1.48
CA LEU A 24 0.32 -34.62 0.38
C LEU A 24 1.01 -35.11 -0.90
N GLY A 25 1.31 -36.41 -1.01
CA GLY A 25 1.77 -37.02 -2.27
C GLY A 25 3.13 -36.53 -2.78
N PHE A 26 3.94 -35.89 -1.92
CA PHE A 26 5.28 -35.47 -2.31
C PHE A 26 6.22 -36.65 -2.55
N SER A 27 7.16 -36.46 -3.47
CA SER A 27 8.22 -37.45 -3.76
C SER A 27 9.58 -36.94 -3.29
N PRO A 28 10.45 -37.78 -2.70
CA PRO A 28 11.77 -37.37 -2.28
C PRO A 28 12.67 -37.14 -3.50
N ARG A 29 13.31 -35.96 -3.56
CA ARG A 29 14.25 -35.58 -4.61
C ARG A 29 15.68 -35.95 -4.22
N TYR A 30 16.15 -35.44 -3.06
CA TYR A 30 17.42 -35.84 -2.46
C TYR A 30 17.46 -35.51 -0.96
N ARG A 31 18.41 -36.13 -0.26
CA ARG A 31 18.70 -35.86 1.15
C ARG A 31 20.09 -35.27 1.28
N TYR A 32 20.26 -34.39 2.25
CA TYR A 32 21.52 -33.73 2.49
C TYR A 32 21.78 -33.60 4.00
N VAL A 33 23.03 -33.80 4.40
CA VAL A 33 23.51 -33.50 5.76
C VAL A 33 24.58 -32.44 5.62
N SER A 34 24.41 -31.31 6.31
CA SER A 34 25.32 -30.18 6.12
C SER A 34 26.72 -30.50 6.63
N ARG A 35 27.71 -30.30 5.75
CA ARG A 35 29.13 -30.38 6.14
C ARG A 35 29.59 -29.17 6.96
N ASN A 36 28.94 -28.02 6.75
CA ASN A 36 29.29 -26.75 7.41
C ASN A 36 28.47 -26.50 8.68
N SER A 37 27.43 -27.31 8.92
CA SER A 37 26.56 -27.21 10.11
C SER A 37 26.31 -28.61 10.65
N PRO A 38 27.21 -29.14 11.50
CA PRO A 38 27.12 -30.50 12.01
C PRO A 38 25.75 -30.80 12.62
N GLY A 39 25.10 -31.87 12.14
CA GLY A 39 23.79 -32.33 12.61
C GLY A 39 22.58 -31.63 11.96
N LEU A 40 22.79 -30.68 11.05
CA LEU A 40 21.72 -30.17 10.17
C LEU A 40 21.39 -31.23 9.11
N ARG A 41 20.15 -31.69 9.09
CA ARG A 41 19.63 -32.68 8.16
C ARG A 41 18.54 -32.04 7.30
N THR A 42 18.54 -32.37 6.02
CA THR A 42 17.61 -31.81 5.05
C THR A 42 17.04 -32.90 4.16
N VAL A 43 15.73 -32.83 3.88
CA VAL A 43 15.09 -33.59 2.81
C VAL A 43 14.44 -32.61 1.84
N PHE A 44 14.79 -32.72 0.55
CA PHE A 44 14.08 -32.03 -0.51
C PHE A 44 12.99 -32.94 -1.06
N LEU A 45 11.77 -32.44 -1.07
CA LEU A 45 10.58 -33.08 -1.58
C LEU A 45 10.08 -32.29 -2.81
N GLU A 46 9.49 -33.00 -3.78
CA GLU A 46 8.96 -32.38 -4.99
C GLU A 46 7.57 -32.93 -5.34
N ARG A 47 6.69 -32.04 -5.78
CA ARG A 47 5.37 -32.35 -6.34
C ARG A 47 4.96 -31.23 -7.29
N ASP A 48 4.56 -31.59 -8.51
CA ASP A 48 3.96 -30.67 -9.49
C ASP A 48 4.76 -29.37 -9.72
N GLY A 49 6.11 -29.46 -9.67
CA GLY A 49 7.01 -28.31 -9.85
C GLY A 49 7.26 -27.48 -8.57
N VAL A 50 6.58 -27.78 -7.46
CA VAL A 50 6.86 -27.22 -6.13
C VAL A 50 7.95 -28.05 -5.46
N SER A 51 9.01 -27.38 -5.02
CA SER A 51 10.06 -27.99 -4.19
C SER A 51 9.92 -27.52 -2.73
N LEU A 52 9.82 -28.47 -1.82
CA LEU A 52 9.74 -28.26 -0.37
C LEU A 52 11.03 -28.76 0.28
N GLU A 53 11.70 -27.89 1.03
CA GLU A 53 12.87 -28.24 1.84
C GLU A 53 12.44 -28.43 3.29
N LEU A 54 12.53 -29.67 3.80
CA LEU A 54 12.35 -29.96 5.23
C LEU A 54 13.71 -29.89 5.91
N LEU A 55 13.88 -28.95 6.85
CA LEU A 55 15.15 -28.66 7.50
C LEU A 55 15.09 -29.00 9.00
N GLU A 56 15.86 -29.98 9.44
CA GLU A 56 15.95 -30.33 10.86
C GLU A 56 17.32 -29.96 11.43
N ARG A 57 17.29 -29.03 12.39
CA ARG A 57 18.49 -28.56 13.10
C ARG A 57 18.81 -29.44 14.31
N PRO A 58 20.08 -29.47 14.76
CA PRO A 58 20.44 -30.08 16.03
C PRO A 58 19.65 -29.46 17.20
N ARG A 59 19.28 -30.29 18.18
CA ARG A 59 18.65 -29.83 19.42
C ARG A 59 19.70 -29.10 20.28
N GLY A 60 19.76 -27.78 20.13
CA GLY A 60 20.61 -26.88 20.92
C GLY A 60 19.84 -26.14 22.04
N PRO A 61 20.51 -25.24 22.78
CA PRO A 61 19.93 -24.51 23.92
C PRO A 61 18.63 -23.77 23.58
N ASP A 62 18.55 -23.14 22.40
CA ASP A 62 17.37 -22.35 21.97
C ASP A 62 16.30 -23.19 21.25
N PHE A 63 16.36 -24.52 21.36
CA PHE A 63 15.38 -25.43 20.75
C PHE A 63 13.94 -25.14 21.19
N LEU A 64 13.73 -24.78 22.47
CA LEU A 64 12.40 -24.47 22.99
C LEU A 64 11.92 -23.07 22.59
N GLU A 65 12.81 -22.10 22.42
CA GLU A 65 12.47 -20.75 21.96
C GLU A 65 12.06 -20.75 20.49
N ARG A 66 12.75 -21.53 19.64
CA ARG A 66 12.37 -21.73 18.24
C ARG A 66 10.99 -22.37 18.09
N ARG A 67 10.55 -23.19 19.06
CA ARG A 67 9.21 -23.78 19.08
C ARG A 67 8.10 -22.76 19.41
N ALA A 68 8.45 -21.60 19.96
CA ALA A 68 7.50 -20.58 20.37
C ALA A 68 7.08 -19.63 19.22
N SER A 69 7.69 -19.74 18.03
CA SER A 69 7.27 -18.97 16.86
C SER A 69 5.89 -19.42 16.37
N ALA A 70 5.21 -18.53 15.64
CA ALA A 70 3.98 -18.89 14.96
C ALA A 70 4.26 -20.07 14.00
N PRO A 71 3.31 -21.03 13.87
CA PRO A 71 3.45 -22.14 12.95
C PRO A 71 3.57 -21.64 11.51
N ASP A 72 4.35 -22.36 10.69
CA ASP A 72 4.43 -22.07 9.26
C ASP A 72 3.06 -22.28 8.60
N HIS A 73 2.82 -21.57 7.49
CA HIS A 73 1.58 -21.70 6.72
C HIS A 73 1.89 -22.03 5.26
N LEU A 74 1.56 -23.26 4.86
CA LEU A 74 1.64 -23.76 3.49
C LEU A 74 0.23 -23.90 2.92
N SER A 75 -0.05 -23.21 1.82
CA SER A 75 -1.33 -23.31 1.11
C SER A 75 -1.15 -24.07 -0.21
N PHE A 76 -2.08 -24.98 -0.48
CA PHE A 76 -2.12 -25.82 -1.67
C PHE A 76 -3.45 -25.67 -2.39
N GLU A 77 -3.41 -25.32 -3.67
CA GLU A 77 -4.59 -25.36 -4.52
C GLU A 77 -4.92 -26.81 -4.87
N VAL A 78 -6.19 -27.20 -4.72
CA VAL A 78 -6.71 -28.52 -5.04
C VAL A 78 -7.97 -28.39 -5.90
N ASP A 79 -8.30 -29.43 -6.67
CA ASP A 79 -9.51 -29.41 -7.52
C ASP A 79 -10.82 -29.36 -6.70
N ASP A 80 -10.82 -30.00 -5.52
CA ASP A 80 -12.01 -30.17 -4.68
C ASP A 80 -11.58 -30.33 -3.22
N VAL A 81 -11.74 -29.26 -2.45
CA VAL A 81 -11.41 -29.22 -1.01
C VAL A 81 -12.18 -30.25 -0.21
N ASP A 82 -13.48 -30.47 -0.46
CA ASP A 82 -14.28 -31.41 0.33
C ASP A 82 -13.80 -32.85 0.14
N ARG A 83 -13.56 -33.23 -1.12
CA ARG A 83 -13.04 -34.55 -1.48
C ARG A 83 -11.67 -34.78 -0.86
N GLU A 84 -10.79 -33.79 -0.96
CA GLU A 84 -9.42 -33.92 -0.47
C GLU A 84 -9.37 -33.93 1.07
N PHE A 85 -10.18 -33.08 1.72
CA PHE A 85 -10.35 -33.09 3.16
C PHE A 85 -10.87 -34.43 3.66
N ALA A 86 -11.86 -35.03 2.99
CA ALA A 86 -12.38 -36.35 3.34
C ALA A 86 -11.31 -37.44 3.19
N ARG A 87 -10.50 -37.40 2.13
CA ARG A 87 -9.38 -38.32 1.91
C ARG A 87 -8.36 -38.22 3.05
N LEU A 88 -7.96 -37.01 3.41
CA LEU A 88 -6.97 -36.76 4.46
C LEU A 88 -7.51 -37.13 5.84
N SER A 89 -8.76 -36.82 6.12
CA SER A 89 -9.45 -37.22 7.36
C SER A 89 -9.44 -38.73 7.56
N ALA A 90 -9.53 -39.51 6.47
CA ALA A 90 -9.51 -40.97 6.51
C ALA A 90 -8.12 -41.58 6.79
N LEU A 91 -7.02 -40.83 6.61
CA LEU A 91 -5.66 -41.32 6.87
C LEU A 91 -5.35 -41.49 8.36
N GLY A 92 -6.09 -40.82 9.24
CA GLY A 92 -5.97 -40.99 10.69
C GLY A 92 -4.60 -40.61 11.27
N PHE A 93 -3.91 -39.61 10.71
CA PHE A 93 -2.60 -39.18 11.19
C PHE A 93 -2.65 -38.74 12.66
N PRO A 94 -1.78 -39.28 13.53
CA PRO A 94 -1.74 -38.88 14.94
C PRO A 94 -1.47 -37.37 15.09
N ARG A 95 -2.22 -36.70 15.97
CA ARG A 95 -2.10 -35.25 16.29
C ARG A 95 -2.50 -34.28 15.17
N MET A 96 -2.96 -34.78 14.03
CA MET A 96 -3.56 -33.95 12.99
C MET A 96 -4.86 -33.31 13.51
N MET A 97 -4.91 -31.98 13.50
CA MET A 97 -6.16 -31.25 13.75
C MET A 97 -6.76 -30.82 12.43
N LEU A 98 -8.08 -30.88 12.34
CA LEU A 98 -8.84 -30.63 11.12
C LEU A 98 -9.82 -29.51 11.36
N LYS A 99 -9.81 -28.48 10.50
CA LYS A 99 -10.91 -27.53 10.38
C LYS A 99 -11.65 -27.83 9.08
N ALA A 100 -12.94 -28.12 9.22
CA ALA A 100 -13.79 -28.52 8.11
C ALA A 100 -13.83 -27.47 6.99
N PRO A 101 -14.05 -27.91 5.74
CA PRO A 101 -14.18 -27.02 4.60
C PRO A 101 -15.23 -25.92 4.83
N ARG A 102 -14.87 -24.67 4.51
CA ARG A 102 -15.74 -23.50 4.62
C ARG A 102 -15.55 -22.56 3.43
N ASP A 103 -16.59 -21.79 3.13
CA ASP A 103 -16.47 -20.68 2.20
C ASP A 103 -15.91 -19.46 2.94
N THR A 104 -14.88 -18.82 2.38
CA THR A 104 -14.16 -17.70 3.01
C THR A 104 -14.74 -16.33 2.67
N GLY A 105 -15.65 -16.25 1.69
CA GLY A 105 -16.31 -15.02 1.26
C GLY A 105 -15.53 -14.21 0.21
N ASP A 106 -14.26 -14.50 0.00
CA ASP A 106 -13.41 -13.94 -1.08
C ASP A 106 -13.35 -14.85 -2.33
N GLY A 107 -14.24 -15.85 -2.38
CA GLY A 107 -14.39 -16.74 -3.53
C GLY A 107 -13.63 -18.06 -3.43
N PHE A 108 -13.06 -18.36 -2.27
CA PHE A 108 -12.46 -19.66 -1.99
C PHE A 108 -13.35 -20.53 -1.11
N ARG A 109 -13.16 -21.84 -1.30
CA ARG A 109 -13.52 -22.86 -0.35
C ARG A 109 -12.22 -23.40 0.21
N GLU A 110 -12.11 -23.43 1.53
CA GLU A 110 -10.86 -23.76 2.22
C GLU A 110 -11.07 -24.76 3.33
N ALA A 111 -10.10 -25.64 3.54
CA ALA A 111 -9.97 -26.47 4.72
C ALA A 111 -8.57 -26.34 5.32
N GLU A 112 -8.48 -26.45 6.64
CA GLU A 112 -7.20 -26.37 7.36
C GLU A 112 -6.87 -27.72 7.98
N ILE A 113 -5.61 -28.12 7.84
CA ILE A 113 -5.04 -29.30 8.48
C ILE A 113 -3.80 -28.84 9.25
N ARG A 114 -3.59 -29.42 10.44
CA ARG A 114 -2.32 -29.28 11.16
C ARG A 114 -1.44 -30.48 10.85
N ASP A 115 -0.24 -30.24 10.34
CA ASP A 115 0.77 -31.30 10.25
C ASP A 115 1.20 -31.78 11.67
N PRO A 116 1.97 -32.88 11.80
CA PRO A 116 2.36 -33.42 13.09
C PRO A 116 3.06 -32.44 14.05
N GLU A 117 3.72 -31.41 13.51
CA GLU A 117 4.38 -30.34 14.28
C GLU A 117 3.50 -29.11 14.52
N GLY A 118 2.35 -29.01 13.85
CA GLY A 118 1.35 -27.98 14.07
C GLY A 118 1.36 -26.85 13.03
N ASN A 119 2.12 -27.00 11.95
CA ASN A 119 2.08 -26.08 10.82
C ASN A 119 0.72 -26.14 10.15
N VAL A 120 0.30 -24.99 9.61
CA VAL A 120 -0.95 -24.85 8.88
C VAL A 120 -0.73 -25.38 7.46
N VAL A 121 -1.47 -26.43 7.12
CA VAL A 121 -1.64 -26.90 5.75
C VAL A 121 -3.05 -26.51 5.30
N GLU A 122 -3.14 -25.48 4.49
CA GLU A 122 -4.39 -25.02 3.90
C GLU A 122 -4.60 -25.67 2.54
N LEU A 123 -5.81 -26.17 2.33
CA LEU A 123 -6.28 -26.64 1.04
C LEU A 123 -7.30 -25.64 0.55
N SER A 124 -7.11 -25.12 -0.66
CA SER A 124 -8.02 -24.14 -1.23
C SER A 124 -8.46 -24.57 -2.64
N THR A 125 -9.73 -24.32 -2.95
CA THR A 125 -10.25 -24.38 -4.31
C THR A 125 -10.97 -23.07 -4.57
N ARG A 126 -10.68 -22.44 -5.70
CA ARG A 126 -11.41 -21.26 -6.13
C ARG A 126 -12.81 -21.67 -6.62
N ILE A 127 -13.84 -21.22 -5.91
CA ILE A 127 -15.25 -21.49 -6.23
C ILE A 127 -15.96 -20.31 -6.90
N ARG A 128 -15.34 -19.12 -6.90
CA ARG A 128 -15.80 -17.91 -7.60
C ARG A 128 -14.62 -17.17 -8.22
N PRO A 129 -14.82 -16.41 -9.32
CA PRO A 129 -13.78 -15.53 -9.84
C PRO A 129 -13.30 -14.55 -8.76
N GLU A 130 -12.07 -14.04 -8.91
CA GLU A 130 -11.51 -13.05 -7.98
C GLU A 130 -12.49 -11.90 -7.75
N PRO A 131 -12.65 -11.44 -6.49
CA PRO A 131 -13.46 -10.28 -6.22
C PRO A 131 -12.87 -9.08 -6.97
N ARG A 132 -13.61 -8.62 -7.97
CA ARG A 132 -13.32 -7.39 -8.70
C ARG A 132 -14.19 -6.30 -8.10
N TYR A 133 -13.53 -5.43 -7.35
CA TYR A 133 -14.20 -4.26 -6.80
C TYR A 133 -14.33 -3.19 -7.88
N PRO A 134 -15.53 -2.79 -8.31
CA PRO A 134 -15.65 -1.71 -9.28
C PRO A 134 -15.13 -0.39 -8.70
N ILE A 135 -14.67 0.52 -9.55
CA ILE A 135 -14.46 1.91 -9.13
C ILE A 135 -15.81 2.60 -9.07
N ARG A 136 -16.20 3.06 -7.88
CA ARG A 136 -17.43 3.80 -7.62
C ARG A 136 -17.21 5.24 -7.19
N ALA A 137 -15.98 5.67 -6.91
CA ALA A 137 -15.66 7.07 -6.64
C ALA A 137 -14.21 7.42 -7.00
N ALA A 138 -13.96 8.70 -7.26
CA ALA A 138 -12.61 9.24 -7.40
C ALA A 138 -12.30 10.23 -6.27
N ILE A 139 -11.10 10.14 -5.72
CA ILE A 139 -10.62 11.04 -4.68
C ILE A 139 -9.35 11.69 -5.22
N PHE A 140 -9.36 13.00 -5.37
CA PHE A 140 -8.21 13.74 -5.84
C PHE A 140 -7.46 14.33 -4.64
N ASP A 141 -6.16 14.18 -4.62
CA ASP A 141 -5.34 15.14 -3.88
C ASP A 141 -5.38 16.52 -4.54
N LEU A 142 -5.05 17.55 -3.78
CA LEU A 142 -5.08 18.92 -4.25
C LEU A 142 -3.72 19.42 -4.71
N ASP A 143 -2.72 19.34 -3.84
CA ASP A 143 -1.49 20.13 -3.92
C ASP A 143 -0.46 19.35 -4.74
N GLY A 144 0.01 19.90 -5.86
CA GLY A 144 0.85 19.16 -6.81
C GLY A 144 0.08 18.16 -7.68
N THR A 145 -1.16 17.83 -7.30
CA THR A 145 -2.08 16.96 -8.06
C THR A 145 -3.07 17.77 -8.90
N LEU A 146 -4.15 18.30 -8.32
CA LEU A 146 -5.11 19.13 -9.07
C LEU A 146 -4.50 20.49 -9.39
N LEU A 147 -3.86 21.10 -8.40
CA LEU A 147 -3.35 22.46 -8.45
C LEU A 147 -1.84 22.48 -8.53
N ASP A 148 -1.32 23.40 -9.35
CA ASP A 148 0.10 23.73 -9.36
C ASP A 148 0.42 24.65 -8.18
N THR A 149 0.73 24.05 -7.02
CA THR A 149 0.95 24.78 -5.75
C THR A 149 2.38 24.71 -5.22
N GLU A 150 3.23 23.87 -5.79
CA GLU A 150 4.58 23.63 -5.27
C GLU A 150 5.49 24.85 -5.40
N ASP A 151 5.38 25.60 -6.50
CA ASP A 151 6.10 26.87 -6.64
C ASP A 151 5.63 27.92 -5.62
N ASN A 152 4.33 27.93 -5.26
CA ASN A 152 3.79 28.79 -4.21
C ASN A 152 4.30 28.37 -2.82
N TYR A 153 4.40 27.06 -2.55
CA TYR A 153 5.00 26.55 -1.31
C TYR A 153 6.48 26.91 -1.21
N TYR A 154 7.24 26.72 -2.28
CA TYR A 154 8.65 27.11 -2.32
C TYR A 154 8.82 28.61 -2.09
N GLU A 155 8.03 29.44 -2.77
CA GLU A 155 8.11 30.89 -2.62
C GLU A 155 7.70 31.35 -1.22
N ALA A 156 6.70 30.72 -0.60
CA ALA A 156 6.32 30.98 0.79
C ALA A 156 7.46 30.63 1.75
N ASP A 157 8.05 29.43 1.62
CA ASP A 157 9.20 29.02 2.44
C ASP A 157 10.38 29.98 2.25
N ARG A 158 10.69 30.36 1.00
CA ARG A 158 11.77 31.29 0.66
C ARG A 158 11.57 32.67 1.29
N ARG A 159 10.35 33.21 1.23
CA ARG A 159 10.03 34.53 1.81
C ARG A 159 10.15 34.52 3.33
N VAL A 160 9.55 33.52 4.00
CA VAL A 160 9.61 33.41 5.46
C VAL A 160 11.04 33.23 5.96
N LEU A 161 11.84 32.39 5.30
CA LEU A 161 13.23 32.18 5.71
C LEU A 161 14.12 33.41 5.41
N ALA A 162 13.81 34.18 4.36
CA ALA A 162 14.49 35.44 4.09
C ALA A 162 14.23 36.50 5.17
N GLU A 163 13.08 36.48 5.87
CA GLU A 163 12.81 37.35 7.03
C GLU A 163 13.83 37.13 8.16
N HIS A 164 14.46 35.95 8.20
CA HIS A 164 15.52 35.59 9.14
C HIS A 164 16.92 35.60 8.51
N GLY A 165 17.09 36.18 7.32
CA GLY A 165 18.37 36.27 6.64
C GLY A 165 18.87 34.98 5.98
N ILE A 166 18.00 33.97 5.83
CA ILE A 166 18.35 32.69 5.20
C ILE A 166 18.04 32.76 3.71
N LEU A 167 19.01 32.39 2.88
CA LEU A 167 18.81 32.17 1.45
C LEU A 167 18.42 30.71 1.21
N PHE A 168 17.13 30.47 0.95
CA PHE A 168 16.60 29.12 0.75
C PHE A 168 16.40 28.80 -0.74
N SER A 169 17.19 27.85 -1.26
CA SER A 169 17.18 27.48 -2.68
C SER A 169 16.15 26.40 -3.02
N LYS A 170 15.75 26.30 -4.31
CA LYS A 170 14.91 25.16 -4.78
C LYS A 170 15.61 23.81 -4.52
N GLU A 171 16.94 23.75 -4.63
CA GLU A 171 17.72 22.55 -4.33
C GLU A 171 17.59 22.13 -2.85
N GLU A 172 17.60 23.08 -1.92
CA GLU A 172 17.34 22.79 -0.51
C GLU A 172 15.90 22.35 -0.27
N LYS A 173 14.93 22.97 -0.97
CA LYS A 173 13.52 22.56 -0.90
C LYS A 173 13.32 21.10 -1.31
N ARG A 174 14.07 20.59 -2.31
CA ARG A 174 13.97 19.19 -2.77
C ARG A 174 14.09 18.16 -1.65
N ARG A 175 14.86 18.45 -0.59
CA ARG A 175 15.03 17.56 0.57
C ARG A 175 13.74 17.33 1.35
N TYR A 176 12.80 18.26 1.24
CA TYR A 176 11.55 18.26 2.00
C TYR A 176 10.34 17.95 1.12
N ILE A 177 10.49 17.78 -0.19
CA ILE A 177 9.36 17.47 -1.08
C ILE A 177 8.76 16.11 -0.71
N GLY A 178 7.42 16.10 -0.64
CA GLY A 178 6.62 15.00 -0.13
C GLY A 178 6.61 14.87 1.39
N GLY A 179 7.41 15.62 2.15
CA GLY A 179 7.35 15.66 3.62
C GLY A 179 6.28 16.63 4.16
N SER A 180 6.01 16.60 5.45
CA SER A 180 5.09 17.58 6.06
C SER A 180 5.77 18.95 6.20
N SER A 181 4.98 20.04 6.10
CA SER A 181 5.50 21.39 6.37
C SER A 181 6.03 21.53 7.79
N TRP A 182 5.44 20.79 8.74
CA TRP A 182 5.89 20.74 10.12
C TRP A 182 7.32 20.18 10.23
N ASP A 183 7.58 19.00 9.66
CA ASP A 183 8.90 18.36 9.73
C ASP A 183 9.99 19.24 9.10
N MET A 184 9.66 19.91 7.99
CA MET A 184 10.55 20.88 7.36
C MET A 184 10.84 22.04 8.31
N MET A 185 9.83 22.67 8.91
CA MET A 185 10.06 23.81 9.80
C MET A 185 10.79 23.43 11.08
N VAL A 186 10.58 22.23 11.62
CA VAL A 186 11.37 21.69 12.73
C VAL A 186 12.84 21.52 12.33
N ASP A 187 13.12 20.91 11.18
CA ASP A 187 14.49 20.72 10.70
C ASP A 187 15.19 22.05 10.41
N VAL A 188 14.51 22.97 9.72
CA VAL A 188 15.02 24.29 9.35
C VAL A 188 15.28 25.15 10.59
N GLN A 189 14.35 25.19 11.54
CA GLN A 189 14.53 25.92 12.81
C GLN A 189 15.79 25.44 13.53
N ARG A 190 15.96 24.12 13.64
CA ARG A 190 17.13 23.49 14.26
C ARG A 190 18.42 23.77 13.48
N ARG A 191 18.41 23.57 12.17
CA ARG A 191 19.60 23.65 11.29
C ARG A 191 20.16 25.06 11.21
N PHE A 192 19.30 26.07 11.24
CA PHE A 192 19.69 27.48 11.17
C PHE A 192 19.63 28.21 12.51
N GLU A 193 19.40 27.50 13.61
CA GLU A 193 19.33 28.04 14.98
C GLU A 193 18.41 29.26 15.10
N LEU A 194 17.23 29.17 14.47
CA LEU A 194 16.30 30.30 14.39
C LEU A 194 15.73 30.65 15.78
N PRO A 195 15.58 31.96 16.10
CA PRO A 195 15.09 32.42 17.40
C PRO A 195 13.56 32.33 17.55
N VAL A 196 12.88 31.66 16.62
CA VAL A 196 11.42 31.45 16.57
C VAL A 196 11.11 29.97 16.60
N THR A 197 9.92 29.62 17.06
CA THR A 197 9.51 28.20 17.13
C THR A 197 9.02 27.68 15.77
N PRO A 198 9.04 26.35 15.55
CA PRO A 198 8.46 25.76 14.33
C PRO A 198 6.98 26.12 14.13
N GLU A 199 6.21 26.24 15.21
CA GLU A 199 4.82 26.69 15.18
C GLU A 199 4.68 28.10 14.58
N GLU A 200 5.52 29.05 15.03
CA GLU A 200 5.51 30.42 14.51
C GLU A 200 5.87 30.46 13.03
N LEU A 201 6.86 29.67 12.61
CA LEU A 201 7.26 29.54 11.20
C LEU A 201 6.13 28.97 10.34
N VAL A 202 5.43 27.92 10.81
CA VAL A 202 4.29 27.34 10.11
C VAL A 202 3.15 28.34 9.97
N VAL A 203 2.80 29.07 11.04
CA VAL A 203 1.75 30.10 10.99
C VAL A 203 2.12 31.21 10.02
N ARG A 204 3.36 31.70 10.07
CA ARG A 204 3.85 32.75 9.17
C ARG A 204 3.86 32.28 7.72
N LYS A 205 4.37 31.09 7.45
CA LYS A 205 4.36 30.44 6.13
C LYS A 205 2.93 30.31 5.59
N ASN A 206 2.00 29.80 6.39
CA ASN A 206 0.62 29.64 5.95
C ASN A 206 -0.01 30.98 5.54
N THR A 207 0.33 32.06 6.26
CA THR A 207 -0.12 33.42 5.90
C THR A 207 0.43 33.85 4.55
N VAL A 208 1.75 33.74 4.33
CA VAL A 208 2.39 34.12 3.06
C VAL A 208 1.92 33.22 1.90
N TYR A 209 1.75 31.93 2.15
CA TYR A 209 1.23 30.99 1.18
C TYR A 209 -0.20 31.35 0.76
N LEU A 210 -1.08 31.72 1.69
CA LEU A 210 -2.45 32.13 1.36
C LEU A 210 -2.49 33.39 0.48
N GLU A 211 -1.56 34.32 0.66
CA GLU A 211 -1.43 35.50 -0.20
C GLU A 211 -1.03 35.09 -1.63
N LEU A 212 0.03 34.27 -1.76
CA LEU A 212 0.52 33.76 -3.04
C LEU A 212 -0.54 32.91 -3.76
N ALA A 213 -1.19 32.03 -3.02
CA ALA A 213 -2.18 31.10 -3.54
C ALA A 213 -3.38 31.81 -4.20
N ARG A 214 -3.82 32.94 -3.62
CA ARG A 214 -4.90 33.76 -4.19
C ARG A 214 -4.54 34.42 -5.51
N GLU A 215 -3.26 34.73 -5.71
CA GLU A 215 -2.80 35.48 -6.89
C GLU A 215 -2.31 34.57 -8.02
N ALA A 216 -1.75 33.40 -7.69
CA ALA A 216 -0.94 32.62 -8.63
C ALA A 216 -1.17 31.09 -8.58
N THR A 217 -2.35 30.60 -8.16
CA THR A 217 -2.65 29.15 -8.25
C THR A 217 -3.41 28.81 -9.52
N ALA A 218 -2.89 27.85 -10.28
CA ALA A 218 -3.53 27.33 -11.49
C ALA A 218 -3.97 25.87 -11.30
N LEU A 219 -5.15 25.55 -11.82
CA LEU A 219 -5.59 24.18 -12.02
C LEU A 219 -4.81 23.58 -13.20
N TYR A 220 -4.22 22.39 -13.03
CA TYR A 220 -3.56 21.71 -14.14
C TYR A 220 -4.60 21.37 -15.21
N PRO A 221 -4.44 21.84 -16.47
CA PRO A 221 -5.47 21.65 -17.50
C PRO A 221 -5.81 20.17 -17.76
N LYS A 222 -4.80 19.30 -17.70
CA LYS A 222 -4.99 17.85 -17.86
C LYS A 222 -5.76 17.24 -16.68
N MET A 223 -5.57 17.72 -15.46
CA MET A 223 -6.30 17.23 -14.29
C MET A 223 -7.73 17.76 -14.25
N ALA A 224 -7.94 19.02 -14.67
CA ALA A 224 -9.27 19.57 -14.92
C ALA A 224 -10.06 18.67 -15.88
N ARG A 225 -9.41 18.26 -16.98
CA ARG A 225 -9.99 17.35 -17.97
C ARG A 225 -10.36 15.99 -17.37
N LEU A 226 -9.50 15.38 -16.54
CA LEU A 226 -9.81 14.12 -15.87
C LEU A 226 -11.00 14.30 -14.91
N LEU A 227 -11.00 15.37 -14.11
CA LEU A 227 -12.09 15.69 -13.19
C LEU A 227 -13.43 15.85 -13.92
N GLU A 228 -13.44 16.56 -15.06
CA GLU A 228 -14.61 16.70 -15.92
C GLU A 228 -15.12 15.35 -16.44
N LEU A 229 -14.22 14.49 -16.94
CA LEU A 229 -14.57 13.16 -17.45
C LEU A 229 -15.19 12.27 -16.37
N VAL A 230 -14.57 12.22 -15.20
CA VAL A 230 -15.05 11.46 -14.04
C VAL A 230 -16.45 11.94 -13.62
N ARG A 231 -16.65 13.26 -13.54
CA ARG A 231 -17.95 13.85 -13.18
C ARG A 231 -19.01 13.60 -14.25
N ALA A 232 -18.67 13.76 -15.52
CA ALA A 232 -19.57 13.50 -16.64
C ALA A 232 -20.04 12.04 -16.67
N ARG A 233 -19.21 11.11 -16.17
CA ARG A 233 -19.56 9.70 -16.02
C ARG A 233 -20.49 9.39 -14.84
N GLY A 234 -20.73 10.38 -13.97
CA GLY A 234 -21.57 10.28 -12.79
C GLY A 234 -20.88 9.70 -11.55
N LEU A 235 -19.53 9.63 -11.55
CA LEU A 235 -18.78 9.19 -10.38
C LEU A 235 -18.77 10.29 -9.30
N PRO A 236 -19.12 9.97 -8.05
CA PRO A 236 -18.84 10.81 -6.90
C PRO A 236 -17.36 11.19 -6.83
N VAL A 237 -17.10 12.47 -6.54
CA VAL A 237 -15.74 13.01 -6.41
C VAL A 237 -15.55 13.64 -5.04
N ALA A 238 -14.42 13.34 -4.42
CA ALA A 238 -13.91 14.07 -3.26
C ALA A 238 -12.54 14.69 -3.53
N ILE A 239 -12.22 15.72 -2.73
CA ILE A 239 -10.85 16.21 -2.57
C ILE A 239 -10.35 15.85 -1.18
N ALA A 240 -9.14 15.31 -1.09
CA ALA A 240 -8.48 14.94 0.16
C ALA A 240 -7.06 15.50 0.17
N SER A 241 -6.80 16.54 0.96
CA SER A 241 -5.55 17.32 0.92
C SER A 241 -4.84 17.35 2.28
N GLY A 242 -3.52 17.48 2.24
CA GLY A 242 -2.69 17.79 3.41
C GLY A 242 -2.84 19.22 3.93
N SER A 243 -3.45 20.12 3.16
CA SER A 243 -3.67 21.52 3.51
C SER A 243 -4.72 21.70 4.61
N SER A 244 -4.58 22.76 5.41
CA SER A 244 -5.56 23.13 6.43
C SER A 244 -6.92 23.51 5.81
N PRO A 245 -8.04 23.42 6.56
CA PRO A 245 -9.37 23.74 6.01
C PRO A 245 -9.51 25.16 5.44
N GLY A 246 -8.82 26.14 6.04
CA GLY A 246 -8.84 27.53 5.57
C GLY A 246 -8.11 27.73 4.25
N VAL A 247 -6.96 27.06 4.08
CA VAL A 247 -6.19 27.03 2.84
C VAL A 247 -6.99 26.34 1.74
N LEU A 248 -7.49 25.15 2.04
CA LEU A 248 -8.27 24.32 1.13
C LEU A 248 -9.48 25.07 0.57
N ARG A 249 -10.27 25.74 1.42
CA ARG A 249 -11.39 26.56 0.99
C ARG A 249 -10.96 27.70 0.06
N THR A 250 -9.92 28.44 0.44
CA THR A 250 -9.43 29.59 -0.34
C THR A 250 -8.98 29.16 -1.74
N LEU A 251 -8.24 28.05 -1.84
CA LEU A 251 -7.75 27.51 -3.11
C LEU A 251 -8.92 27.09 -4.01
N LEU A 252 -9.87 26.32 -3.48
CA LEU A 252 -11.02 25.83 -4.24
C LEU A 252 -11.95 26.95 -4.72
N GLU A 253 -12.09 28.02 -3.93
CA GLU A 253 -12.82 29.23 -4.33
C GLU A 253 -12.08 29.96 -5.47
N ALA A 254 -10.77 30.14 -5.34
CA ALA A 254 -9.95 30.84 -6.33
C ALA A 254 -9.98 30.17 -7.71
N VAL A 255 -9.98 28.83 -7.76
CA VAL A 255 -10.02 28.08 -9.03
C VAL A 255 -11.45 27.69 -9.47
N GLY A 256 -12.48 28.13 -8.74
CA GLY A 256 -13.88 27.86 -9.07
C GLY A 256 -14.31 26.39 -8.98
N LEU A 257 -13.59 25.58 -8.19
CA LEU A 257 -13.91 24.16 -7.98
C LEU A 257 -14.85 23.90 -6.79
N LEU A 258 -15.01 24.88 -5.89
CA LEU A 258 -15.93 24.75 -4.76
C LEU A 258 -17.37 24.41 -5.20
N PRO A 259 -17.92 25.03 -6.26
CA PRO A 259 -19.19 24.60 -6.85
C PRO A 259 -19.02 23.28 -7.61
N GLY A 260 -19.48 22.17 -7.03
CA GLY A 260 -19.57 20.88 -7.71
C GLY A 260 -18.72 19.76 -7.12
N ILE A 261 -17.95 20.03 -6.07
CA ILE A 261 -17.27 19.02 -5.25
C ILE A 261 -17.94 18.99 -3.88
N GLY A 262 -18.75 17.95 -3.64
CA GLY A 262 -19.58 17.84 -2.43
C GLY A 262 -18.82 17.36 -1.19
N VAL A 263 -17.63 16.78 -1.38
CA VAL A 263 -16.81 16.22 -0.30
C VAL A 263 -15.39 16.75 -0.41
N VAL A 264 -14.97 17.44 0.63
CA VAL A 264 -13.63 17.99 0.78
C VAL A 264 -13.14 17.62 2.18
N VAL A 265 -11.93 17.09 2.30
CA VAL A 265 -11.34 16.61 3.55
C VAL A 265 -9.91 17.13 3.68
N SER A 266 -9.65 17.80 4.79
CA SER A 266 -8.30 18.19 5.22
C SER A 266 -7.67 17.12 6.11
N ALA A 267 -6.36 16.95 6.02
CA ALA A 267 -5.60 16.12 6.94
C ALA A 267 -5.68 16.58 8.42
N GLU A 268 -6.05 17.84 8.70
CA GLU A 268 -6.28 18.35 10.06
C GLU A 268 -7.66 17.94 10.63
N GLU A 269 -8.56 17.43 9.79
CA GLU A 269 -9.87 16.89 10.22
C GLU A 269 -9.79 15.42 10.66
N VAL A 270 -8.63 14.78 10.49
CA VAL A 270 -8.42 13.35 10.78
C VAL A 270 -7.26 13.14 11.76
N PRO A 271 -7.21 12.00 12.48
CA PRO A 271 -6.21 11.78 13.52
C PRO A 271 -4.77 11.76 13.00
N ARG A 272 -4.54 11.27 11.78
CA ARG A 272 -3.20 11.10 11.21
C ARG A 272 -3.18 11.49 9.73
N GLY A 273 -2.24 12.36 9.36
CA GLY A 273 -1.99 12.71 7.96
C GLY A 273 -1.27 11.60 7.18
N LYS A 274 -1.15 11.80 5.85
CA LYS A 274 -0.39 10.91 4.95
C LYS A 274 1.04 10.69 5.51
N PRO A 275 1.58 9.46 5.52
CA PRO A 275 1.14 8.26 4.79
C PRO A 275 0.09 7.41 5.53
N HIS A 276 -0.55 7.90 6.59
CA HIS A 276 -1.72 7.20 7.14
C HIS A 276 -2.94 7.35 6.21
N PRO A 277 -3.81 6.33 6.14
CA PRO A 277 -4.93 6.29 5.20
C PRO A 277 -6.09 7.22 5.60
N ASP A 278 -6.08 7.76 6.82
CA ASP A 278 -7.23 8.37 7.49
C ASP A 278 -7.94 9.45 6.63
N VAL A 279 -7.20 10.30 5.92
CA VAL A 279 -7.77 11.37 5.07
C VAL A 279 -8.56 10.80 3.87
N PHE A 280 -8.09 9.70 3.28
CA PHE A 280 -8.76 9.06 2.16
C PHE A 280 -9.93 8.20 2.64
N GLU A 281 -9.77 7.47 3.75
CA GLU A 281 -10.85 6.72 4.39
C GLU A 281 -12.02 7.64 4.77
N GLU A 282 -11.71 8.81 5.33
CA GLU A 282 -12.72 9.82 5.66
C GLU A 282 -13.42 10.38 4.41
N ALA A 283 -12.66 10.63 3.32
CA ALA A 283 -13.25 11.05 2.05
C ALA A 283 -14.20 9.98 1.48
N ALA A 284 -13.79 8.71 1.46
CA ALA A 284 -14.63 7.60 1.04
C ALA A 284 -15.89 7.46 1.91
N ARG A 285 -15.74 7.60 3.25
CA ARG A 285 -16.85 7.58 4.20
C ARG A 285 -17.85 8.70 3.94
N ARG A 286 -17.39 9.93 3.71
CA ARG A 286 -18.26 11.09 3.39
C ARG A 286 -18.94 10.94 2.02
N LEU A 287 -18.30 10.25 1.06
CA LEU A 287 -18.91 9.88 -0.22
C LEU A 287 -19.91 8.73 -0.12
N GLY A 288 -19.91 7.97 0.98
CA GLY A 288 -20.73 6.77 1.13
C GLY A 288 -20.28 5.59 0.27
N VAL A 289 -18.99 5.54 -0.10
CA VAL A 289 -18.41 4.50 -0.95
C VAL A 289 -17.37 3.70 -0.15
N PRO A 290 -17.34 2.36 -0.23
CA PRO A 290 -16.29 1.56 0.40
C PRO A 290 -14.91 1.93 -0.13
N ALA A 291 -13.91 1.99 0.75
CA ALA A 291 -12.57 2.44 0.38
C ALA A 291 -11.97 1.66 -0.80
N HIS A 292 -12.09 0.32 -0.81
CA HIS A 292 -11.59 -0.53 -1.88
C HIS A 292 -12.29 -0.33 -3.25
N GLU A 293 -13.36 0.46 -3.29
CA GLU A 293 -14.07 0.87 -4.51
C GLU A 293 -13.75 2.33 -4.91
N CYS A 294 -12.80 2.97 -4.25
CA CYS A 294 -12.30 4.29 -4.61
C CYS A 294 -11.01 4.21 -5.43
N VAL A 295 -10.82 5.18 -6.32
CA VAL A 295 -9.52 5.49 -6.94
C VAL A 295 -9.01 6.83 -6.43
N VAL A 296 -7.76 6.85 -5.99
CA VAL A 296 -7.03 8.06 -5.60
C VAL A 296 -6.19 8.55 -6.77
N ILE A 297 -6.17 9.86 -7.01
CA ILE A 297 -5.23 10.52 -7.93
C ILE A 297 -4.26 11.33 -7.05
N GLU A 298 -2.96 11.10 -7.22
CA GLU A 298 -1.94 11.60 -6.27
C GLU A 298 -0.58 11.81 -6.92
N ASP A 299 0.19 12.80 -6.46
CA ASP A 299 1.54 13.13 -6.92
C ASP A 299 2.67 12.74 -5.95
N SER A 300 2.34 12.47 -4.67
CA SER A 300 3.33 12.25 -3.62
C SER A 300 3.51 10.77 -3.24
N ARG A 301 4.73 10.39 -2.88
CA ARG A 301 5.03 9.03 -2.36
C ARG A 301 4.21 8.66 -1.11
N HIS A 302 3.96 9.64 -0.23
CA HIS A 302 3.21 9.40 1.01
C HIS A 302 1.71 9.27 0.73
N GLY A 303 1.18 10.01 -0.25
CA GLY A 303 -0.19 9.84 -0.69
C GLY A 303 -0.41 8.50 -1.39
N VAL A 304 0.53 8.04 -2.23
CA VAL A 304 0.46 6.69 -2.81
C VAL A 304 0.42 5.65 -1.70
N GLU A 305 1.32 5.75 -0.71
CA GLU A 305 1.33 4.83 0.43
C GLU A 305 0.02 4.88 1.24
N ALA A 306 -0.53 6.08 1.49
CA ALA A 306 -1.81 6.25 2.18
C ALA A 306 -2.98 5.61 1.41
N ALA A 307 -3.04 5.81 0.08
CA ALA A 307 -4.06 5.20 -0.78
C ALA A 307 -4.00 3.66 -0.73
N LYS A 308 -2.80 3.09 -0.81
CA LYS A 308 -2.63 1.63 -0.74
C LYS A 308 -2.92 1.06 0.65
N ARG A 309 -2.58 1.78 1.73
CA ARG A 309 -2.95 1.41 3.11
C ARG A 309 -4.47 1.43 3.32
N ALA A 310 -5.20 2.28 2.61
CA ALA A 310 -6.66 2.32 2.59
C ALA A 310 -7.30 1.26 1.67
N PHE A 311 -6.50 0.34 1.09
CA PHE A 311 -6.92 -0.62 0.07
C PHE A 311 -7.54 0.01 -1.18
N MET A 312 -7.25 1.29 -1.45
CA MET A 312 -7.75 1.98 -2.64
C MET A 312 -6.88 1.69 -3.85
N ARG A 313 -7.45 1.91 -5.03
CA ARG A 313 -6.65 2.05 -6.25
C ARG A 313 -5.98 3.42 -6.28
N CYS A 314 -4.82 3.51 -6.92
CA CYS A 314 -4.05 4.75 -7.01
C CYS A 314 -3.53 4.98 -8.43
N ILE A 315 -3.83 6.15 -8.99
CA ILE A 315 -3.20 6.71 -10.19
C ILE A 315 -2.16 7.72 -9.71
N ALA A 316 -0.88 7.40 -9.91
CA ALA A 316 0.22 8.25 -9.49
C ALA A 316 0.73 9.13 -10.63
N VAL A 317 0.88 10.43 -10.35
CA VAL A 317 1.43 11.44 -11.25
C VAL A 317 2.52 12.22 -10.50
N PRO A 318 3.74 11.66 -10.36
CA PRO A 318 4.77 12.22 -9.51
C PRO A 318 5.07 13.68 -9.84
N TYR A 319 5.10 14.54 -8.82
CA TYR A 319 5.54 15.92 -9.00
C TYR A 319 7.04 15.99 -9.31
N LEU A 320 7.86 15.22 -8.58
CA LEU A 320 9.27 15.02 -8.89
C LEU A 320 9.46 13.77 -9.72
N THR A 321 10.17 13.92 -10.84
CA THR A 321 10.40 12.89 -11.85
C THR A 321 11.85 12.43 -11.93
N ASP A 322 12.68 12.78 -10.93
CA ASP A 322 14.06 12.31 -10.82
C ASP A 322 14.09 10.78 -10.78
N GLN A 323 14.93 10.18 -11.63
CA GLN A 323 15.06 8.74 -11.73
C GLN A 323 16.23 8.22 -10.88
N PRO A 324 16.08 7.07 -10.20
CA PRO A 324 14.85 6.28 -10.10
C PRO A 324 13.81 6.96 -9.21
N LEU A 325 12.53 6.87 -9.59
CA LEU A 325 11.44 7.29 -8.72
C LEU A 325 11.50 6.52 -7.38
N PRO A 326 11.08 7.14 -6.26
CA PRO A 326 10.96 6.45 -4.98
C PRO A 326 10.12 5.16 -5.08
N ASP A 327 10.58 4.08 -4.45
CA ASP A 327 9.97 2.74 -4.51
C ASP A 327 8.46 2.73 -4.24
N ARG A 328 7.94 3.66 -3.44
CA ARG A 328 6.51 3.73 -3.14
C ARG A 328 5.63 3.94 -4.38
N PHE A 329 6.12 4.62 -5.42
CA PHE A 329 5.35 4.83 -6.64
C PHE A 329 5.08 3.54 -7.42
N VAL A 330 5.93 2.51 -7.26
CA VAL A 330 5.72 1.21 -7.92
C VAL A 330 4.50 0.45 -7.36
N MET A 331 3.97 0.89 -6.22
CA MET A 331 2.76 0.33 -5.61
C MET A 331 1.46 0.89 -6.19
N SER A 332 1.54 1.93 -7.04
CA SER A 332 0.38 2.50 -7.73
C SER A 332 -0.15 1.54 -8.80
N ASP A 333 -1.45 1.63 -9.07
CA ASP A 333 -2.13 0.75 -10.03
C ASP A 333 -2.02 1.29 -11.48
N LEU A 334 -1.70 2.58 -11.62
CA LEU A 334 -1.31 3.25 -12.86
C LEU A 334 -0.31 4.36 -12.53
N LEU A 335 0.85 4.38 -13.20
CA LEU A 335 1.92 5.35 -12.98
C LEU A 335 2.20 6.14 -14.26
N PHE A 336 2.15 7.47 -14.16
CA PHE A 336 2.67 8.40 -15.17
C PHE A 336 4.03 8.93 -14.70
N ASP A 337 5.09 8.15 -14.94
CA ASP A 337 6.42 8.36 -14.35
C ASP A 337 7.13 9.67 -14.75
N GLY A 338 6.77 10.25 -15.91
CA GLY A 338 7.16 11.60 -16.32
C GLY A 338 6.29 12.70 -15.71
N GLY A 339 5.53 12.42 -14.66
CA GLY A 339 4.70 13.39 -13.94
C GLY A 339 3.65 14.05 -14.84
N MET A 340 3.33 15.32 -14.55
CA MET A 340 2.32 16.09 -15.28
C MET A 340 2.65 16.25 -16.78
N GLU A 341 3.93 16.22 -17.17
CA GLU A 341 4.35 16.26 -18.59
C GLU A 341 3.86 15.02 -19.34
N SER A 342 4.04 13.85 -18.75
CA SER A 342 3.61 12.55 -19.31
C SER A 342 2.13 12.24 -19.09
N PHE A 343 1.47 12.91 -18.14
CA PHE A 343 0.09 12.63 -17.78
C PHE A 343 -0.87 12.80 -18.98
N ASP A 344 -1.77 11.83 -19.15
CA ASP A 344 -2.83 11.83 -20.17
C ASP A 344 -4.17 11.55 -19.49
N ALA A 345 -5.03 12.56 -19.50
CA ALA A 345 -6.33 12.54 -18.83
C ALA A 345 -7.29 11.51 -19.44
N ASP A 346 -7.29 11.37 -20.77
CA ASP A 346 -8.17 10.43 -21.46
C ASP A 346 -7.67 8.99 -21.27
N ALA A 347 -6.35 8.77 -21.21
CA ALA A 347 -5.78 7.47 -20.85
C ALA A 347 -6.09 7.08 -19.40
N ALA A 348 -5.91 8.01 -18.45
CA ALA A 348 -6.26 7.79 -17.05
C ALA A 348 -7.76 7.49 -16.89
N PHE A 349 -8.63 8.23 -17.59
CA PHE A 349 -10.06 7.99 -17.55
C PHE A 349 -10.47 6.66 -18.18
N ARG A 350 -9.91 6.27 -19.34
CA ARG A 350 -10.16 4.93 -19.93
C ARG A 350 -9.81 3.82 -18.95
N TRP A 351 -8.69 3.95 -18.25
CA TRP A 351 -8.27 2.99 -17.23
C TRP A 351 -9.28 2.89 -16.08
N ILE A 352 -9.87 4.02 -15.63
CA ILE A 352 -10.97 4.04 -14.66
C ILE A 352 -12.21 3.37 -15.25
N GLU A 353 -12.58 3.73 -16.48
CA GLU A 353 -13.81 3.28 -17.16
C GLU A 353 -13.87 1.76 -17.31
N GLU A 354 -12.74 1.14 -17.70
CA GLU A 354 -12.57 -0.31 -17.80
C GLU A 354 -12.83 -1.06 -16.47
N ARG A 355 -12.83 -0.33 -15.34
CA ARG A 355 -12.99 -0.87 -13.98
C ARG A 355 -14.29 -0.43 -13.32
N LEU A 356 -15.24 0.13 -14.06
CA LEU A 356 -16.57 0.48 -13.54
C LEU A 356 -17.50 -0.73 -13.39
N ALA A 357 -17.29 -1.77 -14.20
CA ALA A 357 -17.96 -3.05 -14.05
C ALA A 357 -17.08 -3.97 -13.21
N GLY A 358 -17.60 -4.42 -12.06
CA GLY A 358 -16.99 -5.47 -11.25
C GLY A 358 -17.05 -6.81 -11.97
#